data_AF-A0A7S7M8H9-F1
#
_entry.id   AF-A0A7S7M8H9-F1
#
_cell.length_a   1.000
_cell.length_b   1.000
_cell.length_c   1.000
_cell.angle_alpha   90.00
_cell.angle_beta   90.00
_cell.angle_gamma   90.00
#
_symmetry.space_group_name_H-M   'P 1'
#
loop_
_entity.id
_entity.type
_entity.pdbx_description
1 polymer ?
#
loop_
_entity_poly.entity_id
_entity_poly.type
_entity_poly.pdbx_seq_one_letter_code
_entity_poly.pdbx_strand_id
1 'polypeptide(L)'
;MCVCEIEAVLNLSQSNTSRHLTALKQCGILDSFKKAQWTYYRINDRFKRENAKLLGYLQDGLKELPTYQADQEAYKKYDSQNLCDCITPQQGF
;
A
#
# COMPACT_ATOMS: atom_id res chain seq x y z
N MET A 1 1.89 0.60 3.97
CA MET A 1 1.75 -0.86 3.80
C MET A 1 3.09 -1.44 3.40
N CYS A 2 3.46 -2.62 3.91
CA CYS A 2 4.60 -3.38 3.44
C CYS A 2 4.26 -4.08 2.11
N VAL A 3 5.26 -4.62 1.44
CA VAL A 3 5.06 -5.32 0.15
C VAL A 3 4.18 -6.57 0.32
N CYS A 4 4.38 -7.34 1.39
CA CYS A 4 3.61 -8.56 1.66
C CYS A 4 2.12 -8.30 1.88
N GLU A 5 1.78 -7.20 2.55
CA GLU A 5 0.39 -6.73 2.71
C GLU A 5 -0.25 -6.43 1.35
N ILE A 6 0.48 -5.73 0.48
CA ILE A 6 -0.03 -5.33 -0.83
C ILE A 6 -0.26 -6.56 -1.72
N GLU A 7 0.66 -7.53 -1.69
CA GLU A 7 0.52 -8.81 -2.40
C GLU A 7 -0.71 -9.60 -1.93
N ALA A 8 -0.87 -9.73 -0.61
CA ALA A 8 -1.95 -10.50 -0.02
C ALA A 8 -3.34 -9.87 -0.26
N VAL A 9 -3.45 -8.55 -0.15
CA VAL A 9 -4.72 -7.83 -0.32
C VAL A 9 -5.14 -7.80 -1.78
N LEU A 10 -4.21 -7.56 -2.70
CA LEU A 10 -4.50 -7.42 -4.13
C LEU A 10 -4.39 -8.73 -4.90
N ASN A 11 -4.05 -9.84 -4.22
CA ASN A 11 -3.81 -11.15 -4.82
C ASN A 11 -2.81 -11.10 -6.01
N LEU A 12 -1.73 -10.33 -5.84
CA LEU A 12 -0.70 -10.13 -6.85
C LEU A 12 0.55 -10.95 -6.51
N SER A 13 1.24 -11.43 -7.55
CA SER A 13 2.55 -12.06 -7.36
C SER A 13 3.59 -11.04 -6.93
N GLN A 14 4.61 -11.51 -6.20
CA GLN A 14 5.70 -10.66 -5.69
C GLN A 14 6.45 -9.90 -6.79
N SER A 15 6.70 -10.56 -7.93
CA SER A 15 7.35 -9.94 -9.08
C SER A 15 6.53 -8.81 -9.69
N ASN A 16 5.21 -9.00 -9.81
CA ASN A 16 4.31 -7.98 -10.34
C ASN A 16 4.17 -6.81 -9.39
N THR A 17 3.94 -7.08 -8.10
CA THR A 17 3.82 -6.03 -7.06
C THR A 17 5.07 -5.17 -7.00
N SER A 18 6.25 -5.78 -6.93
CA SER A 18 7.53 -5.05 -6.90
C SER A 18 7.72 -4.16 -8.13
N ARG A 19 7.38 -4.66 -9.32
CA ARG A 19 7.48 -3.91 -10.57
C ARG A 19 6.58 -2.68 -10.57
N HIS A 20 5.32 -2.82 -10.17
CA HIS A 20 4.37 -1.72 -10.08
C HIS A 20 4.78 -0.68 -9.03
N LEU A 21 5.18 -1.12 -7.84
CA LEU A 21 5.61 -0.21 -6.77
C LEU A 21 6.88 0.56 -7.15
N THR A 22 7.81 -0.08 -7.86
CA THR A 22 9.02 0.57 -8.36
C THR A 22 8.68 1.65 -9.38
N ALA A 23 7.80 1.35 -10.35
CA ALA A 23 7.36 2.32 -11.36
C ALA A 23 6.67 3.53 -10.71
N LEU A 24 5.73 3.29 -9.79
CA LEU A 24 5.02 4.36 -9.07
C LEU A 24 5.96 5.22 -8.22
N LYS A 25 6.99 4.61 -7.62
CA LYS A 25 8.04 5.34 -6.90
C LYS A 25 8.89 6.20 -7.84
N GLN A 26 9.31 5.67 -9.00
CA GLN A 26 10.09 6.42 -9.99
C GLN A 26 9.31 7.62 -10.53
N CYS A 27 7.99 7.50 -10.67
CA CYS A 27 7.12 8.62 -11.04
C CYS A 27 6.87 9.63 -9.91
N GLY A 28 7.41 9.41 -8.70
CA GLY A 28 7.21 10.29 -7.54
C GLY A 28 5.82 10.20 -6.92
N ILE A 29 5.03 9.18 -7.26
CA ILE A 29 3.66 8.97 -6.72
C ILE A 29 3.75 8.32 -5.33
N LEU A 30 4.69 7.41 -5.15
CA LEU A 30 4.93 6.71 -3.88
C LEU A 30 6.27 7.11 -3.27
N ASP A 31 6.28 7.18 -1.94
CA ASP A 31 7.48 7.10 -1.12
C ASP A 31 7.66 5.68 -0.58
N SER A 32 8.92 5.30 -0.36
CA SER A 32 9.27 4.08 0.35
C SER A 32 10.14 4.40 1.56
N PHE A 33 9.88 3.77 2.70
CA PHE A 33 10.72 3.84 3.89
C PHE A 33 11.01 2.44 4.43
N LYS A 34 12.17 2.26 5.05
CA LYS A 34 12.53 0.99 5.69
C LYS A 34 12.20 1.05 7.17
N LYS A 35 11.61 -0.01 7.70
CA LYS A 35 11.42 -0.22 9.14
C LYS A 35 11.85 -1.65 9.47
N ALA A 36 12.90 -1.77 10.27
CA ALA A 36 13.64 -3.01 10.47
C ALA A 36 14.05 -3.63 9.11
N GLN A 37 13.73 -4.91 8.88
CA GLN A 37 14.04 -5.62 7.64
C GLN A 37 13.08 -5.33 6.47
N TRP A 38 11.99 -4.60 6.70
CA TRP A 38 10.89 -4.46 5.74
C TRP A 38 10.84 -3.08 5.07
N THR A 39 10.46 -3.07 3.79
CA THR A 39 10.20 -1.83 3.04
C THR A 39 8.70 -1.57 3.00
N TYR A 40 8.33 -0.37 3.41
CA TYR A 40 6.97 0.12 3.43
C TYR A 40 6.79 1.19 2.37
N TYR A 41 5.59 1.25 1.81
CA TYR A 41 5.17 2.22 0.81
C TYR A 41 4.03 3.07 1.32
N ARG A 42 4.04 4.34 0.91
CA ARG A 42 2.95 5.30 1.12
C ARG A 42 2.85 6.23 -0.08
N ILE A 43 1.68 6.80 -0.34
CA ILE A 43 1.57 7.87 -1.35
C ILE A 43 2.39 9.06 -0.88
N ASN A 44 3.23 9.60 -1.78
CA ASN A 44 4.10 10.73 -1.51
C ASN A 44 3.29 11.98 -1.15
N ASP A 45 3.65 12.65 -0.06
CA ASP A 45 2.86 13.77 0.46
C ASP A 45 2.93 15.01 -0.46
N ARG A 46 4.05 15.20 -1.18
CA ARG A 46 4.16 16.26 -2.20
C ARG A 46 3.24 15.96 -3.38
N PHE A 47 3.22 14.72 -3.86
CA PHE A 47 2.29 14.28 -4.90
C PHE A 47 0.84 14.53 -4.48
N LYS A 48 0.46 14.19 -3.23
CA LYS A 48 -0.90 14.46 -2.72
C LYS A 48 -1.27 15.93 -2.76
N ARG A 49 -0.39 16.80 -2.27
CA ARG A 49 -0.66 18.24 -2.22
C ARG A 49 -0.79 18.84 -3.62
N GLU A 50 0.09 18.44 -4.54
CA GLU A 50 0.13 18.99 -5.89
C GLU A 50 -0.99 18.43 -6.79
N ASN A 51 -1.49 17.22 -6.50
CA ASN A 51 -2.44 16.50 -7.34
C ASN A 51 -3.75 16.16 -6.62
N ALA A 52 -4.18 16.99 -5.66
CA ALA A 52 -5.37 16.72 -4.84
C ALA A 52 -6.63 16.43 -5.66
N LYS A 53 -6.85 17.15 -6.76
CA LYS A 53 -7.99 16.92 -7.68
C LYS A 53 -7.92 15.55 -8.35
N LEU A 54 -6.74 15.18 -8.86
CA LEU A 54 -6.51 13.89 -9.48
C LEU A 54 -6.71 12.76 -8.46
N LEU A 55 -6.23 12.94 -7.23
CA LEU A 55 -6.44 11.99 -6.14
C LEU A 55 -7.92 11.79 -5.83
N GLY A 56 -8.71 12.87 -5.75
CA GLY A 56 -10.16 12.77 -5.59
C GLY A 56 -10.80 11.97 -6.73
N TYR A 57 -10.46 12.31 -7.98
CA TYR A 57 -10.93 11.59 -9.16
C TYR A 57 -10.60 10.09 -9.11
N LEU A 58 -9.35 9.75 -8.76
CA LEU A 58 -8.92 8.35 -8.63
C LEU A 58 -9.67 7.65 -7.49
N GLN A 59 -9.84 8.31 -6.33
CA GLN A 59 -10.56 7.72 -5.20
C GLN A 59 -12.02 7.41 -5.53
N ASP A 60 -12.68 8.28 -6.29
CA ASP A 60 -14.06 8.05 -6.71
C ASP A 60 -14.13 6.96 -7.78
N GLY A 61 -13.24 7.00 -8.78
CA GLY A 61 -13.17 5.94 -9.79
C GLY A 61 -12.83 4.56 -9.22
N LEU A 62 -12.01 4.50 -8.17
CA LEU A 62 -11.68 3.25 -7.49
C LEU A 62 -12.92 2.61 -6.83
N LYS A 63 -13.84 3.40 -6.27
CA LYS A 63 -15.06 2.88 -5.62
C LYS A 63 -16.00 2.18 -6.60
N GLU A 64 -15.96 2.60 -7.87
CA GLU A 64 -16.78 2.02 -8.94
C GLU A 64 -16.21 0.70 -9.49
N LEU A 65 -14.99 0.32 -9.08
CA LEU A 65 -14.40 -0.94 -9.53
C LEU A 65 -15.11 -2.13 -8.86
N PRO A 66 -15.46 -3.19 -9.60
CA PRO A 66 -16.08 -4.40 -9.04
C PRO A 66 -15.25 -5.06 -7.93
N THR A 67 -13.92 -4.92 -7.96
CA THR A 67 -13.01 -5.49 -6.96
C THR A 67 -12.92 -4.66 -5.69
N TYR A 68 -13.35 -3.39 -5.70
CA TYR A 68 -13.08 -2.45 -4.62
C TYR A 68 -13.57 -2.93 -3.25
N GLN A 69 -14.79 -3.47 -3.20
CA GLN A 69 -15.36 -3.99 -1.95
C GLN A 69 -14.59 -5.23 -1.46
N ALA A 70 -14.26 -6.15 -2.36
CA ALA A 70 -13.48 -7.35 -2.02
C ALA A 70 -12.07 -6.97 -1.53
N ASP A 71 -11.41 -6.02 -2.18
CA ASP A 71 -10.08 -5.53 -1.80
C ASP A 71 -10.13 -4.85 -0.41
N GLN A 72 -11.19 -4.08 -0.12
CA GLN A 72 -11.40 -3.47 1.20
C GLN A 72 -11.65 -4.50 2.30
N GLU A 73 -12.44 -5.54 2.02
CA GLU A 73 -12.70 -6.63 2.96
C GLU A 73 -11.44 -7.46 3.21
N ALA A 74 -10.69 -7.78 2.16
CA ALA A 74 -9.40 -8.45 2.25
C ALA A 74 -8.42 -7.64 3.11
N TYR A 75 -8.36 -6.32 2.89
CA TYR A 75 -7.54 -5.42 3.71
C TYR A 75 -7.96 -5.42 5.19
N LYS A 76 -9.26 -5.23 5.48
CA LYS A 76 -9.78 -5.25 6.85
C LYS A 76 -9.49 -6.58 7.56
N LYS A 77 -9.65 -7.69 6.83
CA LYS A 77 -9.34 -9.03 7.34
C LYS A 77 -7.85 -9.14 7.66
N TYR A 78 -6.98 -8.73 6.74
CA TYR A 78 -5.53 -8.79 6.93
C TYR A 78 -5.06 -7.92 8.11
N ASP A 79 -5.60 -6.70 8.23
CA ASP A 79 -5.32 -5.75 9.32
C ASP A 79 -5.79 -6.30 10.69
N SER A 80 -7.02 -6.81 10.77
CA SER A 80 -7.58 -7.38 12.00
C SER A 80 -6.83 -8.61 12.52
N GLN A 81 -6.17 -9.34 11.62
CA GLN A 81 -5.45 -10.56 11.96
C GLN A 81 -4.00 -10.30 12.41
N ASN A 82 -3.52 -9.05 12.39
CA ASN A 82 -2.12 -8.70 12.69
C ASN A 82 -1.12 -9.64 11.98
N LEU A 83 -1.45 -10.10 10.77
CA LEU A 83 -0.81 -11.27 10.14
C LEU A 83 0.58 -10.96 9.55
N CYS A 84 1.13 -9.79 9.85
CA CYS A 84 2.49 -9.39 9.50
C CYS A 84 3.31 -9.28 10.79
N ASP A 85 4.31 -10.14 10.96
CA ASP A 85 5.39 -10.03 11.98
C ASP A 85 6.26 -8.76 11.81
N CYS A 86 5.86 -7.88 10.90
CA CYS A 86 6.39 -6.55 10.63
C CYS A 86 6.06 -5.56 11.77
N ILE A 87 5.23 -5.99 12.73
CA ILE A 87 4.76 -5.24 13.90
C ILE A 87 4.97 -6.07 15.18
N THR A 88 6.20 -6.36 15.57
CA THR A 88 6.50 -6.40 17.01
C THR A 88 7.15 -5.06 17.37
N PRO A 89 6.56 -4.24 18.27
CA PRO A 89 7.38 -3.31 19.01
C PRO A 89 8.28 -4.18 19.88
N GLN A 90 9.58 -4.23 19.57
CA GLN A 90 10.54 -4.45 20.65
C GLN A 90 10.40 -3.23 21.56
N GLN A 91 9.52 -3.33 22.56
CA GLN A 91 9.76 -2.64 23.82
C GLN A 91 11.05 -3.23 24.38
N GLY A 92 12.09 -2.41 24.51
CA GLY A 92 13.32 -2.84 25.16
C GLY A 92 14.53 -1.97 24.87
N PHE A 93 14.65 -0.89 25.67
CA PHE A 93 15.81 0.00 25.93
C PHE A 93 16.27 0.96 24.82
#